data_AF-A0A948AWG2-F1
#
_entry.id   AF-A0A948AWG2-F1
#
_cell.length_a   1.000
_cell.length_b   1.000
_cell.length_c   1.000
_cell.angle_alpha   90.00
_cell.angle_beta   90.00
_cell.angle_gamma   90.00
#
_symmetry.space_group_name_H-M   'P 1'
#
loop_
_entity.id
_entity.type
_entity.pdbx_description
1 polymer ?
#
loop_
_entity_poly.entity_id
_entity_poly.type
_entity_poly.pdbx_seq_one_letter_code
_entity_poly.pdbx_strand_id
1 'polypeptide(L)'
;MRTNGKAHGYGRDMSLGERVYVGEVLRGLLITIRHLLRNIFAMKDMPTVQYPEEKPRYSDRFRGRHRLMKRDDGSPRCVACMMCSTACPADCIHITAAEHPDPTIEKYPHQNTETVIC
;
A
#
# COMPACT_ATOMS: atom_id res chain seq x y z
N MET A 1 20.00 0.63 -26.46
CA MET A 1 18.59 0.34 -26.76
C MET A 1 17.97 1.55 -27.44
N ARG A 2 17.66 1.44 -28.74
CA ARG A 2 17.10 2.52 -29.56
C ARG A 2 15.64 2.76 -29.19
N THR A 3 15.35 3.83 -28.45
CA THR A 3 14.00 4.37 -28.33
C THR A 3 13.68 5.07 -29.66
N ASN A 4 12.80 4.47 -30.46
CA ASN A 4 12.32 5.06 -31.70
C ASN A 4 11.59 6.37 -31.38
N GLY A 5 12.30 7.48 -31.56
CA GLY A 5 11.77 8.83 -31.52
C GLY A 5 10.74 9.01 -32.62
N LYS A 6 9.46 9.05 -32.26
CA LYS A 6 8.46 9.67 -33.12
C LYS A 6 8.44 11.15 -32.78
N ALA A 7 9.15 11.92 -33.59
CA ALA A 7 9.09 13.38 -33.61
C ALA A 7 7.63 13.81 -33.76
N HIS A 8 7.07 14.43 -32.72
CA HIS A 8 5.73 15.02 -32.76
C HIS A 8 5.87 16.42 -33.35
N GLY A 9 5.78 16.53 -34.68
CA GLY A 9 5.78 17.80 -35.40
C GLY A 9 4.45 18.52 -35.23
N TYR A 10 4.48 19.68 -34.57
CA TYR A 10 3.39 20.66 -34.49
C TYR A 10 3.43 21.51 -35.78
N GLY A 11 2.63 21.15 -36.78
CA GLY A 11 2.59 21.89 -38.05
C GLY A 11 2.18 21.07 -39.28
N ARG A 12 1.09 20.32 -39.22
CA ARG A 12 0.38 19.83 -40.41
C ARG A 12 -0.96 20.54 -40.48
N ASP A 13 -1.31 21.09 -41.64
CA ASP A 13 -2.66 21.60 -41.90
C ASP A 13 -3.65 20.45 -41.74
N MET A 14 -4.32 20.43 -40.58
CA MET A 14 -5.29 19.39 -40.25
C MET A 14 -6.45 19.50 -41.23
N SER A 15 -6.68 18.41 -41.99
CA SER A 15 -7.94 18.20 -42.71
C SER A 15 -9.10 18.41 -41.73
N LEU A 16 -10.24 18.93 -42.19
CA LEU A 16 -11.43 19.17 -41.35
C LEU A 16 -11.79 17.93 -40.50
N GLY A 17 -11.48 16.71 -40.96
CA GLY A 17 -11.65 15.47 -40.20
C GLY A 17 -10.66 15.25 -39.04
N GLU A 18 -9.40 15.70 -39.14
CA GLU A 18 -8.43 15.69 -38.03
C GLU A 18 -8.79 16.76 -36.98
N ARG A 19 -9.38 17.90 -37.39
CA ARG A 19 -9.86 18.96 -36.47
C ARG A 19 -11.08 18.54 -35.63
N VAL A 20 -11.89 17.61 -36.14
CA VAL A 20 -13.14 17.16 -35.49
C VAL A 20 -12.89 15.94 -34.57
N TYR A 21 -11.64 15.49 -34.39
CA TYR A 21 -11.23 14.39 -33.48
C TYR A 21 -11.96 13.03 -33.66
N VAL A 22 -12.84 12.90 -34.66
CA VAL A 22 -13.74 11.72 -34.83
C VAL A 22 -12.95 10.42 -35.00
N GLY A 23 -11.83 10.44 -35.70
CA GLY A 23 -10.97 9.25 -35.85
C GLY A 23 -10.39 8.75 -34.53
N GLU A 24 -9.96 9.67 -33.65
CA GLU A 24 -9.42 9.34 -32.34
C GLU A 24 -10.53 8.92 -31.36
N VAL A 25 -11.71 9.54 -31.44
CA VAL A 25 -12.89 9.16 -30.64
C VAL A 25 -13.37 7.76 -30.97
N LEU A 26 -13.49 7.42 -32.26
CA LEU A 26 -13.87 6.07 -32.70
C LEU A 26 -12.84 5.03 -32.28
N ARG A 27 -11.56 5.37 -32.33
CA ARG A 27 -10.49 4.48 -31.85
C ARG A 27 -10.58 4.23 -30.35
N GLY A 28 -10.83 5.27 -29.55
CA GLY A 28 -11.07 5.15 -28.11
C GLY A 28 -12.29 4.29 -27.80
N LEU A 29 -13.41 4.52 -28.50
CA LEU A 29 -14.66 3.76 -28.33
C LEU A 29 -14.48 2.28 -28.72
N LEU A 30 -13.72 1.98 -29.75
CA LEU A 30 -13.44 0.60 -30.15
C LEU A 30 -12.65 -0.16 -29.08
N ILE A 31 -11.72 0.53 -28.40
CA ILE A 31 -10.94 -0.05 -27.30
C ILE A 31 -11.84 -0.32 -26.09
N THR A 32 -12.74 0.61 -25.73
CA THR A 32 -13.65 0.41 -24.60
C THR A 32 -14.65 -0.71 -24.87
N ILE A 33 -15.24 -0.77 -26.08
CA ILE A 33 -16.12 -1.87 -26.50
C ILE A 33 -15.38 -3.20 -26.41
N ARG A 34 -14.12 -3.27 -26.86
CA ARG A 34 -13.32 -4.51 -26.77
C ARG A 34 -13.12 -4.98 -25.31
N HIS A 35 -12.80 -4.07 -24.39
CA HIS A 35 -12.64 -4.41 -22.98
C HIS A 35 -13.97 -4.81 -22.34
N LEU A 36 -15.07 -4.12 -22.68
CA LEU A 36 -16.41 -4.44 -22.21
C LEU A 36 -16.82 -5.87 -22.64
N LEU A 37 -16.68 -6.19 -23.92
CA LEU A 37 -17.00 -7.52 -24.43
C LEU A 37 -16.11 -8.59 -23.78
N ARG A 38 -14.81 -8.33 -23.60
CA ARG A 38 -13.91 -9.26 -22.90
C ARG A 38 -14.35 -9.52 -21.46
N ASN A 39 -14.72 -8.49 -20.72
CA ASN A 39 -15.16 -8.64 -19.31
C ASN A 39 -16.50 -9.37 -19.19
N ILE A 40 -17.44 -9.16 -20.12
CA ILE A 40 -18.74 -9.84 -20.13
C ILE A 40 -18.59 -11.32 -20.49
N PHE A 41 -17.83 -11.65 -21.53
CA PHE A 41 -17.72 -13.03 -22.02
C PHE A 41 -16.66 -13.88 -21.29
N ALA A 42 -15.67 -13.25 -20.66
CA ALA A 42 -14.59 -13.93 -19.95
C ALA A 42 -14.44 -13.39 -18.51
N MET A 43 -15.48 -13.58 -17.69
CA MET A 43 -15.49 -13.14 -16.29
C MET A 43 -14.34 -13.72 -15.44
N LYS A 44 -13.80 -14.88 -15.84
CA LYS A 44 -12.67 -15.55 -15.16
C LYS A 44 -11.34 -14.80 -15.27
N ASP A 45 -11.17 -13.98 -16.31
CA ASP A 45 -9.92 -13.26 -16.58
C ASP A 45 -9.92 -11.84 -15.97
N MET A 46 -10.92 -11.50 -15.15
CA MET A 46 -10.97 -10.19 -14.52
C MET A 46 -9.85 -10.06 -13.48
N PRO A 47 -9.07 -8.96 -13.49
CA PRO A 47 -7.98 -8.74 -12.54
C PRO A 47 -8.47 -8.36 -11.13
N THR A 48 -9.77 -8.50 -10.85
CA THR A 48 -10.41 -8.13 -9.59
C THR A 48 -10.47 -9.32 -8.64
N VAL A 49 -10.23 -9.08 -7.35
CA VAL A 49 -10.36 -10.07 -6.29
C VAL A 49 -11.63 -9.75 -5.48
N GLN A 50 -12.45 -10.76 -5.16
CA GLN A 50 -13.67 -10.58 -4.36
C GLN A 50 -13.33 -10.54 -2.87
N TYR A 51 -13.25 -9.34 -2.29
CA TYR A 51 -13.03 -9.16 -0.86
C TYR A 51 -14.38 -9.14 -0.12
N PRO A 52 -14.54 -9.81 1.03
CA PRO A 52 -13.52 -10.40 1.91
C PRO A 52 -13.17 -11.88 1.70
N GLU A 53 -13.86 -12.58 0.79
CA GLU A 53 -13.75 -14.04 0.60
C GLU A 53 -12.37 -14.43 0.06
N GLU A 54 -11.89 -13.71 -0.94
CA GLU A 54 -10.56 -13.84 -1.52
C GLU A 54 -9.68 -12.67 -1.09
N LYS A 55 -8.53 -12.98 -0.49
CA LYS A 55 -7.56 -11.97 -0.05
C LYS A 55 -6.35 -11.95 -0.98
N PRO A 56 -5.79 -10.77 -1.27
CA PRO A 56 -4.55 -10.68 -2.01
C PRO A 56 -3.43 -11.38 -1.24
N ARG A 57 -2.49 -12.00 -1.97
CA ARG A 57 -1.29 -12.59 -1.36
C ARG A 57 -0.35 -11.46 -0.92
N TYR A 58 -0.17 -11.31 0.39
CA TYR A 58 0.83 -10.41 0.95
C TYR A 58 2.23 -11.04 0.87
N SER A 59 3.25 -10.22 0.62
CA SER A 59 4.65 -10.64 0.74
C SER A 59 5.05 -10.82 2.20
N ASP A 60 6.03 -11.67 2.49
CA ASP A 60 6.57 -11.85 3.85
C ASP A 60 7.08 -10.56 4.51
N ARG A 61 7.47 -9.56 3.70
CA ARG A 61 7.97 -8.25 4.16
C ARG A 61 6.88 -7.17 4.27
N PHE A 62 5.61 -7.56 4.23
CA PHE A 62 4.51 -6.60 4.33
C PHE A 62 4.50 -5.89 5.69
N ARG A 63 4.46 -4.55 5.66
CA ARG A 63 4.38 -3.71 6.87
C ARG A 63 2.92 -3.47 7.22
N GLY A 64 2.39 -4.30 8.12
CA GLY A 64 1.02 -4.20 8.63
C GLY A 64 0.95 -3.45 9.97
N ARG A 65 -0.05 -3.81 10.79
CA ARG A 65 -0.20 -3.28 12.15
C ARG A 65 0.99 -3.65 13.03
N HIS A 66 1.48 -2.69 13.79
CA HIS A 66 2.55 -2.91 14.75
C HIS A 66 2.02 -3.70 15.94
N ARG A 67 2.83 -4.61 16.47
CA ARG A 67 2.51 -5.38 17.67
C ARG A 67 3.76 -5.58 18.51
N LEU A 68 3.59 -5.59 19.83
CA LEU A 68 4.68 -5.97 20.74
C LEU A 68 4.84 -7.49 20.73
N MET A 69 6.05 -7.95 20.46
CA MET A 69 6.39 -9.37 20.53
C MET A 69 6.59 -9.78 21.99
N LYS A 70 6.11 -10.98 22.33
CA LYS A 70 6.30 -11.58 23.66
C LYS A 70 7.56 -12.47 23.66
N ARG A 71 8.15 -12.67 24.84
CA ARG A 71 9.15 -13.72 25.11
C ARG A 71 8.43 -15.06 25.29
N ASP A 72 9.19 -16.13 25.45
CA ASP A 72 8.65 -17.47 25.68
C ASP A 72 7.87 -17.54 27.01
N ASP A 73 8.24 -16.71 27.99
CA ASP A 73 7.56 -16.54 29.28
C ASP A 73 6.25 -15.72 29.20
N GLY A 74 5.85 -15.26 28.00
CA GLY A 74 4.67 -14.43 27.79
C GLY A 74 4.83 -12.94 28.16
N SER A 75 5.96 -12.56 28.76
CA SER A 75 6.32 -11.16 29.03
C SER A 75 6.61 -10.38 27.73
N PRO A 76 6.31 -9.07 27.65
CA PRO A 76 6.66 -8.27 26.47
C PRO A 76 8.18 -8.15 26.32
N ARG A 77 8.70 -8.17 25.07
CA ARG A 77 10.13 -7.95 24.79
C ARG A 77 10.59 -6.51 24.96
N CYS A 78 9.66 -5.56 24.98
CA CYS A 78 9.95 -4.14 25.17
C CYS A 78 10.47 -3.87 26.58
N VAL A 79 11.55 -3.08 26.69
CA VAL A 79 12.18 -2.67 27.97
C VAL A 79 11.99 -1.17 28.24
N ALA A 80 11.06 -0.53 27.53
CA ALA A 80 10.80 0.91 27.61
C ALA A 80 12.06 1.80 27.39
N CYS A 81 12.95 1.42 26.47
CA CYS A 81 14.19 2.15 26.16
C CYS A 81 14.00 3.46 25.37
N MET A 82 12.77 3.82 24.97
CA MET A 82 12.43 5.01 24.18
C MET A 82 13.00 5.09 22.75
N MET A 83 13.86 4.15 22.32
CA MET A 83 14.50 4.19 21.00
C MET A 83 13.49 4.21 19.83
N CYS A 84 12.40 3.44 19.94
CA CYS A 84 11.36 3.41 18.89
C CYS A 84 10.59 4.73 18.79
N SER A 85 10.38 5.41 19.92
CA SER A 85 9.71 6.72 19.95
C SER A 85 10.60 7.77 19.28
N THR A 86 11.89 7.80 19.63
CA THR A 86 12.86 8.71 19.01
C THR A 86 13.08 8.46 17.52
N ALA A 87 12.96 7.21 17.06
CA ALA A 87 13.12 6.87 15.64
C ALA A 87 11.86 7.15 14.80
N CYS A 88 10.71 7.42 15.43
CA CYS A 88 9.46 7.59 14.71
C CYS A 88 9.44 8.95 13.99
N PRO A 89 9.31 8.99 12.65
CA PRO A 89 9.27 10.26 11.92
C PRO A 89 7.95 11.02 12.09
N ALA A 90 6.91 10.37 12.62
CA ALA A 90 5.58 10.94 12.80
C ALA A 90 5.25 11.22 14.28
N ASP A 91 6.22 11.00 15.19
CA ASP A 91 6.06 11.15 16.64
C ASP A 91 4.79 10.48 17.22
N CYS A 92 4.35 9.39 16.60
CA CYS A 92 3.09 8.72 16.96
C CYS A 92 3.25 7.62 18.01
N ILE A 93 4.44 7.49 18.64
CA ILE A 93 4.74 6.46 19.63
C ILE A 93 5.00 7.12 20.98
N HIS A 94 4.13 6.85 21.95
CA HIS A 94 4.29 7.27 23.34
C HIS A 94 4.48 6.06 24.24
N ILE A 95 5.49 6.10 25.10
CA ILE A 95 5.86 5.01 25.99
C ILE A 95 5.88 5.54 27.42
N THR A 96 5.22 4.84 28.33
CA THR A 96 5.27 5.10 29.77
C THR A 96 5.97 3.92 30.44
N ALA A 97 7.08 4.18 31.12
CA ALA A 97 7.85 3.17 31.83
C ALA A 97 7.33 3.00 33.28
N ALA A 98 7.38 1.78 33.78
CA ALA A 98 7.07 1.42 35.17
C ALA A 98 8.11 0.41 35.70
N GLU A 99 8.11 0.15 37.01
CA GLU A 99 9.08 -0.71 37.70
C GLU A 99 8.65 -2.18 37.72
N HIS A 100 9.53 -3.08 37.27
CA HIS A 100 9.21 -4.51 37.20
C HIS A 100 9.24 -5.12 38.62
N PRO A 101 8.37 -6.09 38.95
CA PRO A 101 8.38 -6.77 40.26
C PRO A 101 9.67 -7.56 40.55
N ASP A 102 10.46 -7.85 39.51
CA ASP A 102 11.79 -8.44 39.65
C ASP A 102 12.83 -7.33 39.76
N PRO A 103 13.59 -7.24 40.87
CA PRO A 103 14.59 -6.19 41.09
C PRO A 103 15.77 -6.23 40.10
N THR A 104 15.92 -7.32 39.33
CA THR A 104 16.93 -7.40 38.27
C THR A 104 16.54 -6.65 36.99
N ILE A 105 15.26 -6.33 36.82
CA ILE A 105 14.73 -5.65 35.64
C ILE A 105 14.31 -4.23 36.03
N GLU A 106 15.09 -3.23 35.64
CA GLU A 106 14.82 -1.86 36.05
C GLU A 106 13.48 -1.32 35.52
N LYS A 107 13.14 -1.59 34.26
CA LYS A 107 12.03 -0.91 33.55
C LYS A 107 11.20 -1.88 32.71
N TYR A 108 9.88 -1.72 32.76
CA TYR A 108 8.92 -2.40 31.91
C TYR A 108 7.91 -1.40 31.31
N PRO A 109 7.31 -1.71 30.15
CA PRO A 109 6.26 -0.87 29.57
C PRO A 109 4.96 -1.03 30.38
N HIS A 110 4.40 0.08 30.85
CA HIS A 110 3.12 0.05 31.54
C HIS A 110 2.00 -0.46 30.59
N GLN A 111 1.08 -1.28 31.12
CA GLN A 111 0.17 -2.15 30.35
C GLN A 111 -0.83 -1.40 29.44
N ASN A 112 -0.96 -0.09 29.62
CA ASN A 112 -1.75 0.83 28.79
C ASN A 112 -1.04 1.28 27.50
N THR A 113 0.11 0.68 27.15
CA THR A 113 0.81 0.91 25.86
C THR A 113 0.14 0.24 24.65
N GLU A 114 -1.06 -0.32 24.80
CA GLU A 114 -1.83 -0.89 23.69
C GLU A 114 -2.37 0.16 22.70
N THR A 115 -2.30 1.45 22.99
CA THR A 115 -3.07 2.47 22.23
C THR A 115 -2.29 3.67 21.72
N VAL A 116 -1.00 3.56 21.39
CA VAL A 116 -0.37 4.59 20.54
C VAL A 116 0.78 4.01 19.70
N ILE A 117 0.51 2.93 18.97
CA ILE A 117 1.33 2.53 17.83
C ILE A 117 0.33 2.24 16.72
N CYS A 118 -0.13 3.29 16.02
CA CYS A 118 -1.12 3.31 14.92
C CYS A 118 -1.90 2.01 14.61
#